data_AF-A0A8J3XV51-F1
#
_entry.id   AF-A0A8J3XV51-F1
#
_cell.length_a   1.000
_cell.length_b   1.000
_cell.length_c   1.000
_cell.angle_alpha   90.00
_cell.angle_beta   90.00
_cell.angle_gamma   90.00
#
_symmetry.space_group_name_H-M   'P 1'
#
loop_
_entity.id
_entity.type
_entity.pdbx_description
1 polymer ?
#
loop_
_entity_poly.entity_id
_entity_poly.type
_entity_poly.pdbx_seq_one_letter_code
_entity_poly.pdbx_strand_id
1 'polypeptide(L)'
;MASSPAEAGLPSAPARQSVVMAVLSRIGRSLMLPIATLAVASIFLRLGQGDLLGRTDNVTLDKIASVVGGAGESLFRALPLLFAVGVAVGFARRSDGSTAVAAVVGYLVWDRVTHLMFSYASPDTAVYKGVVQRLVGADGTIRPTVDFASDNPTGVLGGILIGLVAALLWQRFHRTKLPAWLAFFGGRRFVPIVTAAAALMLGVIFGLVWGPIGVGLTEFGNWLAGHATLGAGIYGVVNRALVPFGLHHFVNSIVWYTVPNCTVGTTRAAGDLNCYLAGQDGAGAFMAGFFPVMMFGLPAAALAIWRTALPHRRAAVGSIMISAALISFVTGITEPIEFAFIFVAPVLFVVHALLTGISMALVAALGGRLGFGFSAGAWDAGLNATKSNTHHFLLIMLIGVVYFFVYYLLFTFLIKKFNLKTPGREPEPDVDAGEKPEKAEKPHKPEGAHSPRGPGSGQP
;
A
#
# COMPACT_ATOMS: atom_id res chain seq x y z
N MET A 1 -20.38 23.49 18.50
CA MET A 1 -19.47 22.42 18.04
C MET A 1 -18.96 22.85 16.67
N ALA A 2 -17.70 23.25 16.61
CA ALA A 2 -17.08 23.88 15.45
C ALA A 2 -16.84 22.86 14.33
N SER A 3 -17.31 23.18 13.13
CA SER A 3 -16.95 22.51 11.88
C SER A 3 -15.53 22.90 11.47
N SER A 4 -14.73 21.90 11.10
CA SER A 4 -13.33 22.02 10.68
C SER A 4 -13.19 22.81 9.36
N PRO A 5 -12.14 23.63 9.15
CA PRO A 5 -12.02 24.50 7.96
C PRO A 5 -11.49 23.81 6.69
N ALA A 6 -11.57 22.47 6.57
CA ALA A 6 -10.85 21.72 5.53
C ALA A 6 -11.62 21.44 4.22
N GLU A 7 -12.83 22.00 4.01
CA GLU A 7 -13.67 21.68 2.85
C GLU A 7 -13.81 22.78 1.77
N ALA A 8 -13.09 23.91 1.88
CA ALA A 8 -13.15 24.95 0.87
C ALA A 8 -12.17 24.67 -0.29
N GLY A 9 -12.64 24.00 -1.35
CA GLY A 9 -11.93 23.98 -2.65
C GLY A 9 -12.04 22.75 -3.54
N LEU A 10 -13.10 21.94 -3.46
CA LEU A 10 -13.28 20.82 -4.40
C LEU A 10 -14.07 21.27 -5.66
N PRO A 11 -13.60 20.96 -6.87
CA PRO A 11 -14.33 21.27 -8.10
C PRO A 11 -15.68 20.54 -8.17
N SER A 12 -16.60 21.14 -8.92
CA SER A 12 -17.96 20.63 -9.19
C SER A 12 -17.97 19.19 -9.72
N ALA A 13 -19.07 18.49 -9.42
CA ALA A 13 -19.27 17.05 -9.54
C ALA A 13 -18.62 16.39 -10.78
N PRO A 14 -17.95 15.23 -10.63
CA PRO A 14 -17.27 14.59 -11.75
C PRO A 14 -18.29 14.09 -12.78
N ALA A 15 -17.91 14.23 -14.05
CA ALA A 15 -18.57 13.59 -15.20
C ALA A 15 -18.86 12.11 -14.91
N ARG A 16 -19.98 11.61 -15.44
CA ARG A 16 -20.51 10.24 -15.29
C ARG A 16 -19.37 9.20 -15.46
N GLN A 17 -18.76 8.78 -14.35
CA GLN A 17 -17.67 7.80 -14.39
C GLN A 17 -18.20 6.51 -15.01
N SER A 18 -17.46 5.95 -15.97
CA SER A 18 -17.83 4.66 -16.54
C SER A 18 -17.87 3.60 -15.42
N VAL A 19 -18.78 2.63 -15.53
CA VAL A 19 -18.94 1.57 -14.53
C VAL A 19 -17.62 0.85 -14.27
N VAL A 20 -16.82 0.66 -15.33
CA VAL A 20 -15.47 0.07 -15.27
C VAL A 20 -14.54 0.92 -14.42
N MET A 21 -14.48 2.23 -14.65
CA MET A 21 -13.65 3.14 -13.86
C MET A 21 -14.03 3.16 -12.38
N ALA A 22 -15.33 3.18 -12.09
CA ALA A 22 -15.82 3.14 -10.71
C ALA A 22 -15.51 1.81 -9.99
N VAL A 23 -15.33 0.71 -10.74
CA VAL A 23 -14.89 -0.58 -10.19
C VAL A 23 -13.39 -0.58 -9.95
N LEU A 24 -12.58 -0.12 -10.92
CA LEU A 24 -11.11 -0.07 -10.80
C LEU A 24 -10.67 0.81 -9.62
N SER A 25 -11.25 2.00 -9.47
CA SER A 25 -10.95 2.88 -8.32
C SER A 25 -11.37 2.28 -6.97
N ARG A 26 -12.43 1.45 -6.94
CA ARG A 26 -12.83 0.74 -5.71
C ARG A 26 -11.84 -0.36 -5.36
N ILE A 27 -11.36 -1.11 -6.35
CA ILE A 27 -10.30 -2.10 -6.15
C ILE A 27 -9.07 -1.41 -5.56
N GLY A 28 -8.61 -0.32 -6.17
CA GLY A 28 -7.44 0.43 -5.69
C GLY A 28 -7.56 0.89 -4.23
N ARG A 29 -8.67 1.56 -3.86
CA ARG A 29 -8.91 1.98 -2.47
C ARG A 29 -8.98 0.81 -1.49
N SER A 30 -9.52 -0.32 -1.92
CA SER A 30 -9.66 -1.50 -1.06
C SER A 30 -8.33 -2.16 -0.68
N LEU A 31 -7.28 -1.93 -1.49
CA LEU A 31 -5.94 -2.43 -1.23
C LEU A 31 -5.13 -1.53 -0.28
N MET A 32 -5.57 -0.30 0.01
CA MET A 32 -4.81 0.66 0.84
C MET A 32 -4.83 0.31 2.34
N LEU A 33 -5.98 -0.16 2.86
CA LEU A 33 -6.17 -0.39 4.30
C LEU A 33 -5.18 -1.43 4.87
N PRO A 34 -4.96 -2.59 4.24
CA PRO A 34 -3.95 -3.56 4.69
C PRO A 34 -2.53 -2.98 4.62
N ILE A 35 -2.22 -2.24 3.55
CA ILE A 35 -0.87 -1.74 3.26
C ILE A 35 -0.40 -0.72 4.31
N ALA A 36 -1.30 0.08 4.87
CA ALA A 36 -0.95 1.03 5.94
C ALA A 36 -0.35 0.34 7.19
N THR A 37 -0.76 -0.89 7.49
CA THR A 37 -0.22 -1.66 8.63
C THR A 37 1.23 -2.12 8.40
N LEU A 38 1.67 -2.18 7.14
CA LEU A 38 2.99 -2.66 6.78
C LEU A 38 4.11 -1.73 7.21
N ALA A 39 3.87 -0.41 7.28
CA ALA A 39 4.86 0.53 7.78
C ALA A 39 5.30 0.20 9.21
N VAL A 40 4.34 -0.11 10.08
CA VAL A 40 4.62 -0.52 11.46
C VAL A 40 5.26 -1.91 11.48
N ALA A 41 4.72 -2.85 10.70
CA ALA A 41 5.27 -4.21 10.59
C ALA A 41 6.75 -4.20 10.21
N SER A 42 7.12 -3.40 9.21
CA SER A 42 8.48 -3.32 8.72
C SER A 42 9.42 -2.64 9.69
N ILE A 43 8.98 -1.61 10.40
CA ILE A 43 9.80 -0.96 11.42
C ILE A 43 10.11 -1.97 12.52
N PHE A 44 9.09 -2.68 13.03
CA PHE A 44 9.28 -3.69 14.07
C PHE A 44 10.17 -4.84 13.59
N LEU A 45 9.87 -5.40 12.42
CA LEU A 45 10.67 -6.47 11.85
C LEU A 45 12.13 -6.05 11.68
N ARG A 46 12.37 -4.86 11.15
CA ARG A 46 13.72 -4.37 10.89
C ARG A 46 14.48 -4.05 12.17
N LEU A 47 13.86 -3.36 13.13
CA LEU A 47 14.47 -3.07 14.43
C LEU A 47 14.90 -4.34 15.17
N GLY A 48 14.13 -5.42 15.04
CA GLY A 48 14.46 -6.72 15.63
C GLY A 48 15.61 -7.49 14.97
N GLN A 49 16.18 -7.01 13.86
CA GLN A 49 17.28 -7.72 13.19
C GLN A 49 18.64 -7.54 13.89
N GLY A 50 19.52 -8.52 13.69
CA GLY A 50 20.80 -8.66 14.39
C GLY A 50 21.81 -7.53 14.14
N ASP A 51 21.66 -6.71 13.10
CA ASP A 51 22.51 -5.55 12.86
C ASP A 51 21.95 -4.24 13.44
N LEU A 52 20.74 -4.26 14.03
CA LEU A 52 20.12 -3.14 14.75
C LEU A 52 20.01 -3.43 16.26
N LEU A 53 18.81 -3.66 16.82
CA LEU A 53 18.66 -3.90 18.27
C LEU A 53 19.35 -5.20 18.72
N GLY A 54 19.46 -6.19 17.82
CA GLY A 54 20.16 -7.44 18.09
C GLY A 54 21.69 -7.34 17.96
N ARG A 55 22.24 -6.15 17.70
CA ARG A 55 23.68 -5.92 17.47
C ARG A 55 24.47 -5.87 18.79
N THR A 56 24.26 -6.83 19.68
CA THR A 56 24.91 -6.86 20.99
C THR A 56 25.14 -8.28 21.47
N ASP A 57 26.22 -8.50 22.22
CA ASP A 57 26.46 -9.76 22.95
C ASP A 57 25.58 -9.88 24.22
N ASN A 58 24.63 -8.96 24.41
CA ASN A 58 23.73 -8.94 25.55
C ASN A 58 22.48 -9.77 25.25
N VAL A 59 22.40 -10.93 25.91
CA VAL A 59 21.28 -11.88 25.83
C VAL A 59 19.92 -11.22 26.08
N THR A 60 19.84 -10.19 26.93
CA THR A 60 18.57 -9.48 27.19
C THR A 60 18.14 -8.63 26.00
N LEU A 61 19.07 -7.93 25.35
CA LEU A 61 18.77 -7.12 24.18
C LEU A 61 18.47 -7.99 22.96
N ASP A 62 19.15 -9.13 22.81
CA ASP A 62 18.83 -10.13 21.79
C ASP A 62 17.39 -10.68 21.95
N LYS A 63 16.98 -11.01 23.18
CA LYS A 63 15.59 -11.38 23.49
C LYS A 63 14.61 -10.26 23.13
N ILE A 64 14.90 -9.01 23.49
CA ILE A 64 14.04 -7.86 23.12
C ILE A 64 13.94 -7.73 21.60
N ALA A 65 15.07 -7.84 20.88
CA ALA A 65 15.11 -7.78 19.43
C ALA A 65 14.25 -8.88 18.80
N SER A 66 14.31 -10.12 19.31
CA SER A 66 13.47 -11.22 18.84
C SER A 66 11.97 -10.98 19.05
N VAL A 67 11.58 -10.38 20.18
CA VAL A 67 10.17 -10.04 20.47
C VAL A 67 9.67 -8.96 19.52
N VAL A 68 10.47 -7.90 19.32
CA VAL A 68 10.13 -6.79 18.41
C VAL A 68 10.07 -7.29 16.97
N GLY A 69 11.06 -8.06 16.53
CA GLY A 69 11.12 -8.65 15.20
C GLY A 69 9.93 -9.57 14.93
N GLY A 70 9.60 -10.46 15.87
CA GLY A 70 8.47 -11.37 15.78
C GLY A 70 7.11 -10.66 15.73
N ALA A 71 6.96 -9.53 16.44
CA ALA A 71 5.77 -8.69 16.33
C ALA A 71 5.58 -8.15 14.91
N GLY A 72 6.66 -7.66 14.28
CA GLY A 72 6.63 -7.25 12.88
C GLY A 72 6.32 -8.40 11.93
N GLU A 73 6.98 -9.54 12.12
CA GLU A 73 6.78 -10.76 11.31
C GLU A 73 5.32 -11.25 11.34
N SER A 74 4.65 -11.14 12.50
CA SER A 74 3.25 -11.56 12.64
C SER A 74 2.30 -10.87 11.64
N LEU A 75 2.56 -9.59 11.33
CA LEU A 75 1.78 -8.82 10.36
C LEU A 75 2.09 -9.24 8.93
N PHE A 76 3.36 -9.54 8.61
CA PHE A 76 3.75 -10.07 7.30
C PHE A 76 3.14 -11.45 7.05
N ARG A 77 3.14 -12.36 8.04
CA ARG A 77 2.49 -13.68 7.94
C ARG A 77 0.97 -13.56 7.79
N ALA A 78 0.36 -12.55 8.41
CA ALA A 78 -1.08 -12.29 8.31
C ALA A 78 -1.48 -11.54 7.02
N LEU A 79 -0.54 -11.17 6.14
CA LEU A 79 -0.81 -10.34 4.97
C LEU A 79 -2.00 -10.80 4.12
N PRO A 80 -2.07 -12.07 3.68
CA PRO A 80 -3.21 -12.53 2.89
C PRO A 80 -4.57 -12.32 3.58
N LEU A 81 -4.64 -12.56 4.90
CA LEU A 81 -5.85 -12.34 5.69
C LEU A 81 -6.19 -10.85 5.81
N LEU A 82 -5.18 -10.01 6.06
CA LEU A 82 -5.35 -8.56 6.08
C LEU A 82 -5.88 -8.05 4.73
N PHE A 83 -5.35 -8.55 3.62
CA PHE A 83 -5.87 -8.27 2.27
C PHE A 83 -7.30 -8.76 2.08
N ALA A 84 -7.66 -9.96 2.55
CA ALA A 84 -9.04 -10.43 2.47
C ALA A 84 -10.02 -9.46 3.18
N VAL A 85 -9.68 -9.02 4.38
CA VAL A 85 -10.51 -8.08 5.15
C VAL A 85 -10.54 -6.69 4.50
N GLY A 86 -9.37 -6.14 4.16
CA GLY A 86 -9.27 -4.80 3.58
C GLY A 86 -9.97 -4.70 2.22
N VAL A 87 -9.80 -5.70 1.36
CA VAL A 87 -10.49 -5.79 0.07
C VAL A 87 -11.99 -5.93 0.28
N ALA A 88 -12.43 -6.79 1.21
CA ALA A 88 -13.85 -6.97 1.45
C ALA A 88 -14.54 -5.67 1.91
N VAL A 89 -13.93 -4.96 2.86
CA VAL A 89 -14.45 -3.71 3.41
C VAL A 89 -14.38 -2.58 2.39
N GLY A 90 -13.25 -2.41 1.71
CA GLY A 90 -13.04 -1.29 0.78
C GLY A 90 -13.72 -1.46 -0.58
N PHE A 91 -13.94 -2.69 -1.04
CA PHE A 91 -14.66 -2.96 -2.30
C PHE A 91 -16.18 -2.87 -2.13
N ALA A 92 -16.69 -3.19 -0.94
CA ALA A 92 -18.12 -3.21 -0.70
C ALA A 92 -18.73 -1.80 -0.79
N ARG A 93 -19.84 -1.63 -1.54
CA ARG A 93 -20.53 -0.32 -1.66
C ARG A 93 -20.99 0.23 -0.31
N ARG A 94 -21.32 -0.68 0.59
CA ARG A 94 -21.56 -0.47 2.02
C ARG A 94 -20.93 -1.66 2.73
N SER A 95 -20.38 -1.43 3.91
CA SER A 95 -19.79 -2.46 4.74
C SER A 95 -20.15 -2.22 6.19
N ASP A 96 -20.21 -3.29 6.97
CA ASP A 96 -20.20 -3.23 8.43
C ASP A 96 -19.32 -4.36 8.98
N GLY A 97 -19.27 -4.53 10.30
CA GLY A 97 -18.44 -5.56 10.93
C GLY A 97 -18.69 -6.98 10.38
N SER A 98 -19.89 -7.28 9.89
CA SER A 98 -20.18 -8.60 9.31
C SER A 98 -19.49 -8.85 7.97
N THR A 99 -19.14 -7.79 7.21
CA THR A 99 -18.35 -7.90 5.98
C THR A 99 -16.93 -8.38 6.29
N ALA A 100 -16.31 -7.80 7.33
CA ALA A 100 -14.97 -8.21 7.78
C ALA A 100 -14.98 -9.64 8.33
N VAL A 101 -15.96 -10.00 9.17
CA VAL A 101 -16.11 -11.37 9.69
C VAL A 101 -16.30 -12.38 8.55
N ALA A 102 -17.09 -12.05 7.52
CA ALA A 102 -17.26 -12.92 6.37
C ALA A 102 -15.96 -13.15 5.61
N ALA A 103 -15.12 -12.12 5.46
CA ALA A 103 -13.82 -12.24 4.82
C ALA A 103 -12.85 -13.12 5.62
N VAL A 104 -12.80 -12.94 6.95
CA VAL A 104 -11.98 -13.79 7.84
C VAL A 104 -12.42 -15.26 7.73
N VAL A 105 -13.72 -15.52 7.89
CA VAL A 105 -14.27 -16.88 7.79
C VAL A 105 -13.98 -17.50 6.43
N GLY A 106 -14.23 -16.75 5.35
CA GLY A 106 -13.90 -17.18 3.99
C GLY A 106 -12.43 -17.51 3.82
N TYR A 107 -11.53 -16.65 4.32
CA TYR A 107 -10.10 -16.81 4.12
C TYR A 107 -9.55 -18.00 4.90
N LEU A 108 -10.00 -18.22 6.14
CA LEU A 108 -9.59 -19.38 6.92
C LEU A 108 -10.01 -20.70 6.27
N VAL A 109 -11.21 -20.75 5.67
CA VAL A 109 -11.66 -21.93 4.91
C VAL A 109 -10.85 -22.11 3.64
N TRP A 110 -10.67 -21.03 2.86
CA TRP A 110 -9.83 -21.04 1.66
C TRP A 110 -8.42 -21.56 1.97
N ASP A 111 -7.81 -21.01 3.01
CA ASP A 111 -6.45 -21.33 3.42
C ASP A 111 -6.32 -22.81 3.75
N ARG A 112 -7.22 -23.32 4.61
CA ARG A 112 -7.25 -24.74 5.00
C ARG A 112 -7.45 -25.67 3.80
N VAL A 113 -8.40 -25.34 2.93
CA VAL A 113 -8.76 -26.17 1.77
C VAL A 113 -7.62 -26.19 0.76
N THR A 114 -7.03 -25.04 0.45
CA THR A 114 -5.93 -24.96 -0.54
C THR A 114 -4.66 -25.66 -0.06
N HIS A 115 -4.29 -25.56 1.23
CA HIS A 115 -3.20 -26.37 1.81
C HIS A 115 -3.43 -27.87 1.61
N LEU A 116 -4.65 -28.36 1.88
CA LEU A 116 -5.00 -29.76 1.66
C LEU A 116 -4.91 -30.13 0.18
N MET A 117 -5.48 -29.31 -0.71
CA MET A 117 -5.42 -29.57 -2.15
C MET A 117 -3.98 -29.61 -2.68
N PHE A 118 -3.11 -28.71 -2.24
CA PHE A 118 -1.71 -28.68 -2.64
C PHE A 118 -0.91 -29.84 -2.03
N SER A 119 -1.29 -30.34 -0.86
CA SER A 119 -0.68 -31.54 -0.29
C SER A 119 -0.94 -32.82 -1.09
N TYR A 120 -1.97 -32.81 -1.95
CA TYR A 120 -2.26 -33.92 -2.88
C TYR A 120 -1.57 -33.75 -4.25
N ALA A 121 -0.87 -32.64 -4.49
CA ALA A 121 -0.09 -32.46 -5.71
C ALA A 121 1.14 -33.39 -5.73
N SER A 122 1.73 -33.58 -6.91
CA SER A 122 2.93 -34.41 -7.05
C SER A 122 4.06 -33.91 -6.13
N PRO A 123 4.77 -34.80 -5.40
CA PRO A 123 5.78 -34.43 -4.41
C PRO A 123 6.92 -33.53 -4.91
N ASP A 124 7.20 -33.56 -6.21
CA ASP A 124 8.27 -32.78 -6.82
C ASP A 124 7.90 -31.32 -7.10
N THR A 125 6.61 -30.98 -7.04
CA THR A 125 6.11 -29.64 -7.33
C THR A 125 6.43 -28.64 -6.22
N ALA A 126 6.61 -27.37 -6.61
CA ALA A 126 6.85 -26.28 -5.66
C ALA A 126 5.68 -26.10 -4.67
N VAL A 127 4.44 -26.31 -5.14
CA VAL A 127 3.22 -26.17 -4.32
C VAL A 127 3.14 -27.26 -3.25
N TYR A 128 3.49 -28.51 -3.56
CA TYR A 128 3.58 -29.58 -2.56
C TYR A 128 4.67 -29.28 -1.54
N LYS A 129 5.88 -28.94 -2.02
CA LYS A 129 7.03 -28.63 -1.15
C LYS A 129 6.79 -27.40 -0.28
N GLY A 130 5.89 -26.50 -0.69
CA GLY A 130 5.49 -25.31 0.06
C GLY A 130 4.63 -25.62 1.28
N VAL A 131 3.79 -26.66 1.22
CA VAL A 131 2.78 -26.97 2.27
C VAL A 131 3.00 -28.30 2.99
N VAL A 132 3.96 -29.12 2.55
CA VAL A 132 4.26 -30.41 3.16
C VAL A 132 5.65 -30.38 3.79
N GLN A 133 5.70 -30.71 5.08
CA GLN A 133 6.94 -30.94 5.82
C GLN A 133 7.17 -32.42 6.06
N ARG A 134 8.43 -32.80 6.25
CA ARG A 134 8.83 -34.18 6.58
C ARG A 134 9.21 -34.24 8.05
N LEU A 135 8.40 -34.92 8.83
CA LEU A 135 8.66 -35.12 10.26
C LEU A 135 9.34 -36.47 10.47
N VAL A 136 10.37 -36.49 11.32
CA VAL A 136 11.03 -37.71 11.77
C VAL A 136 10.36 -38.13 13.07
N GLY A 137 9.65 -39.26 13.04
CA GLY A 137 9.05 -39.85 14.24
C GLY A 137 10.11 -40.33 15.23
N ALA A 138 9.72 -40.52 16.49
CA ALA A 138 10.60 -41.09 17.51
C ALA A 138 11.11 -42.50 17.16
N ASP A 139 10.41 -43.19 16.26
CA ASP A 139 10.76 -44.49 15.66
C ASP A 139 11.73 -44.36 14.45
N GLY A 140 12.18 -43.15 14.12
CA GLY A 140 13.02 -42.86 12.96
C GLY A 140 12.24 -42.84 11.63
N THR A 141 10.92 -43.04 11.63
CA THR A 141 10.14 -43.03 10.39
C THR A 141 9.91 -41.61 9.88
N ILE A 142 10.12 -41.39 8.58
CA ILE A 142 9.85 -40.09 7.96
C ILE A 142 8.41 -40.09 7.46
N ARG A 143 7.58 -39.17 7.98
CA ARG A 143 6.18 -39.02 7.59
C ARG A 143 5.95 -37.66 6.93
N PRO A 144 5.43 -37.60 5.70
CA PRO A 144 4.99 -36.35 5.11
C PRO A 144 3.71 -35.89 5.81
N THR A 145 3.72 -34.66 6.33
CA THR A 145 2.59 -34.06 7.04
C THR A 145 2.33 -32.67 6.47
N VAL A 146 1.06 -32.30 6.34
CA VAL A 146 0.68 -30.94 5.95
C VAL A 146 1.11 -29.97 7.04
N ASP A 147 1.92 -29.00 6.67
CA ASP A 147 2.25 -27.86 7.52
C ASP A 147 1.17 -26.79 7.30
N PHE A 148 0.39 -26.50 8.34
CA PHE A 148 -0.60 -25.42 8.29
C PHE A 148 -0.06 -24.12 8.88
N ALA A 149 1.18 -24.13 9.38
CA ALA A 149 1.89 -22.93 9.80
C ALA A 149 2.76 -22.35 8.66
N SER A 150 2.97 -23.11 7.58
CA SER A 150 3.63 -22.62 6.37
C SER A 150 2.78 -21.58 5.64
N ASP A 151 3.43 -20.73 4.86
CA ASP A 151 2.71 -19.78 4.00
C ASP A 151 1.94 -20.50 2.91
N ASN A 152 0.70 -20.05 2.69
CA ASN A 152 -0.11 -20.54 1.58
C ASN A 152 0.51 -20.12 0.24
N PRO A 153 0.74 -21.04 -0.72
CA PRO A 153 1.27 -20.70 -2.04
C PRO A 153 0.45 -19.67 -2.82
N THR A 154 -0.84 -19.49 -2.49
CA THR A 154 -1.69 -18.46 -3.10
C THR A 154 -1.40 -17.04 -2.59
N GLY A 155 -0.76 -16.92 -1.42
CA GLY A 155 -0.32 -15.66 -0.83
C GLY A 155 -1.40 -14.58 -0.80
N VAL A 156 -0.97 -13.34 -1.06
CA VAL A 156 -1.85 -12.16 -1.07
C VAL A 156 -2.96 -12.28 -2.14
N LEU A 157 -2.73 -13.01 -3.24
CA LEU A 157 -3.72 -13.20 -4.30
C LEU A 157 -4.95 -13.98 -3.80
N GLY A 158 -4.73 -15.01 -3.00
CA GLY A 158 -5.82 -15.75 -2.33
C GLY A 158 -6.63 -14.84 -1.40
N GLY A 159 -5.92 -13.97 -0.66
CA GLY A 159 -6.52 -12.92 0.16
C GLY A 159 -7.44 -11.99 -0.62
N ILE A 160 -6.93 -11.39 -1.69
CA ILE A 160 -7.68 -10.47 -2.56
C ILE A 160 -8.92 -11.16 -3.15
N LEU A 161 -8.78 -12.38 -3.67
CA LEU A 161 -9.87 -13.16 -4.24
C LEU A 161 -11.00 -13.36 -3.22
N ILE A 162 -10.67 -13.84 -2.03
CA ILE A 162 -11.67 -14.10 -0.99
C ILE A 162 -12.27 -12.80 -0.45
N GLY A 163 -11.50 -11.72 -0.37
CA GLY A 163 -12.03 -10.40 -0.03
C GLY A 163 -13.09 -9.93 -1.01
N LEU A 164 -12.84 -10.07 -2.32
CA LEU A 164 -13.81 -9.73 -3.36
C LEU A 164 -15.07 -10.61 -3.27
N VAL A 165 -14.90 -11.93 -3.08
CA VAL A 165 -16.02 -12.87 -2.90
C VAL A 165 -16.86 -12.49 -1.69
N ALA A 166 -16.23 -12.22 -0.55
CA ALA A 166 -16.91 -11.79 0.68
C ALA A 166 -17.70 -10.49 0.47
N ALA A 167 -17.11 -9.49 -0.19
CA ALA A 167 -17.80 -8.23 -0.51
C ALA A 167 -19.03 -8.44 -1.42
N LEU A 168 -18.89 -9.25 -2.46
CA LEU A 168 -19.97 -9.53 -3.42
C LEU A 168 -21.11 -10.32 -2.77
N LEU A 169 -20.79 -11.35 -1.98
CA LEU A 169 -21.78 -12.13 -1.26
C LEU A 169 -22.47 -11.30 -0.18
N TRP A 170 -21.75 -10.44 0.52
CA TRP A 170 -22.36 -9.52 1.48
C TRP A 170 -23.38 -8.60 0.80
N GLN A 171 -23.00 -7.96 -0.32
CA GLN A 171 -23.91 -7.09 -1.08
C GLN A 171 -25.17 -7.83 -1.50
N ARG A 172 -25.05 -9.09 -1.91
CA ARG A 172 -26.16 -9.90 -2.39
C ARG A 172 -27.06 -10.46 -1.29
N PHE A 173 -26.49 -10.88 -0.16
CA PHE A 173 -27.15 -11.75 0.82
C PHE A 173 -27.31 -11.16 2.24
N HIS A 174 -26.79 -9.97 2.53
CA HIS A 174 -26.88 -9.38 3.88
C HIS A 174 -28.31 -9.14 4.41
N ARG A 175 -29.34 -9.21 3.56
CA ARG A 175 -30.77 -9.07 3.93
C ARG A 175 -31.60 -10.34 3.67
N THR A 176 -30.97 -11.46 3.37
CA THR A 176 -31.66 -12.71 3.08
C THR A 176 -32.49 -13.16 4.28
N LYS A 177 -33.77 -13.49 4.06
CA LYS A 177 -34.62 -14.09 5.08
C LYS A 177 -34.66 -15.61 4.87
N LEU A 178 -34.44 -16.36 5.94
CA LEU A 178 -34.51 -17.82 5.93
C LEU A 178 -35.84 -18.29 6.54
N PRO A 179 -36.26 -19.56 6.31
CA PRO A 179 -37.42 -20.15 6.97
C PRO A 179 -37.33 -20.06 8.50
N ALA A 180 -38.46 -20.12 9.19
CA ALA A 180 -38.54 -19.87 10.64
C ALA A 180 -37.54 -20.69 11.48
N TRP A 181 -37.33 -21.97 11.13
CA TRP A 181 -36.40 -22.86 11.83
C TRP A 181 -34.91 -22.52 11.59
N LEU A 182 -34.57 -21.75 10.54
CA LEU A 182 -33.23 -21.22 10.26
C LEU A 182 -33.11 -19.71 10.48
N ALA A 183 -34.15 -19.05 11.01
CA ALA A 183 -34.21 -17.59 11.09
C ALA A 183 -33.01 -16.97 11.84
N PHE A 184 -32.43 -17.71 12.80
CA PHE A 184 -31.21 -17.32 13.51
C PHE A 184 -30.03 -16.98 12.58
N PHE A 185 -29.91 -17.72 11.46
CA PHE A 185 -28.83 -17.56 10.47
C PHE A 185 -29.17 -16.53 9.39
N GLY A 186 -30.32 -15.87 9.44
CA GLY A 186 -30.75 -14.90 8.43
C GLY A 186 -29.97 -13.57 8.46
N GLY A 187 -30.15 -12.78 7.40
CA GLY A 187 -29.58 -11.45 7.25
C GLY A 187 -28.05 -11.45 7.19
N ARG A 188 -27.42 -10.57 7.96
CA ARG A 188 -25.95 -10.41 7.99
C ARG A 188 -25.21 -11.66 8.46
N ARG A 189 -25.83 -12.46 9.34
CA ARG A 189 -25.25 -13.71 9.87
C ARG A 189 -25.17 -14.79 8.81
N PHE A 190 -25.98 -14.69 7.75
CA PHE A 190 -25.96 -15.63 6.63
C PHE A 190 -24.68 -15.46 5.80
N VAL A 191 -24.14 -14.25 5.74
CA VAL A 191 -23.04 -13.91 4.83
C VAL A 191 -21.78 -14.72 5.11
N PRO A 192 -21.25 -14.80 6.36
CA PRO A 192 -20.09 -15.67 6.63
C PRO A 192 -20.30 -17.13 6.24
N ILE A 193 -21.53 -17.65 6.36
CA ILE A 193 -21.87 -19.05 6.04
C ILE A 193 -21.75 -19.29 4.53
N VAL A 194 -22.39 -18.45 3.71
CA VAL A 194 -22.28 -18.58 2.25
C VAL A 194 -20.87 -18.28 1.75
N THR A 195 -20.14 -17.38 2.42
CA THR A 195 -18.74 -17.11 2.08
C THR A 195 -17.85 -18.32 2.39
N ALA A 196 -18.05 -19.01 3.51
CA ALA A 196 -17.34 -20.27 3.81
C ALA A 196 -17.61 -21.33 2.74
N ALA A 197 -18.86 -21.53 2.35
CA ALA A 197 -19.23 -22.48 1.30
C ALA A 197 -18.60 -22.12 -0.05
N ALA A 198 -18.63 -20.83 -0.43
CA ALA A 198 -17.99 -20.34 -1.64
C ALA A 198 -16.47 -20.52 -1.60
N ALA A 199 -15.82 -20.21 -0.47
CA ALA A 199 -14.39 -20.38 -0.28
C ALA A 199 -13.95 -21.84 -0.36
N LEU A 200 -14.75 -22.77 0.16
CA LEU A 200 -14.51 -24.21 0.00
C LEU A 200 -14.54 -24.62 -1.48
N MET A 201 -15.62 -24.27 -2.19
CA MET A 201 -15.75 -24.60 -3.61
C MET A 201 -14.62 -23.99 -4.44
N LEU A 202 -14.33 -22.71 -4.24
CA LEU A 202 -13.25 -22.01 -4.92
C LEU A 202 -11.89 -22.58 -4.56
N GLY A 203 -11.64 -22.94 -3.31
CA GLY A 203 -10.39 -23.54 -2.86
C GLY A 203 -10.12 -24.89 -3.52
N VAL A 204 -11.15 -25.71 -3.72
CA VAL A 204 -11.04 -26.96 -4.49
C VAL A 204 -10.73 -26.65 -5.96
N ILE A 205 -11.49 -25.75 -6.59
CA ILE A 205 -11.29 -25.38 -8.00
C ILE A 205 -9.87 -24.86 -8.23
N PHE A 206 -9.44 -23.88 -7.43
CA PHE A 206 -8.10 -23.31 -7.52
C PHE A 206 -7.04 -24.35 -7.16
N GLY A 207 -7.26 -25.20 -6.16
CA GLY A 207 -6.39 -26.33 -5.86
C GLY A 207 -6.07 -27.19 -7.08
N LEU A 208 -7.05 -27.43 -7.95
CA LEU A 208 -6.90 -28.21 -9.17
C LEU A 208 -6.20 -27.44 -10.31
N VAL A 209 -6.46 -26.13 -10.43
CA VAL A 209 -5.93 -25.32 -11.54
C VAL A 209 -4.67 -24.52 -11.19
N TRP A 210 -4.23 -24.50 -9.93
CA TRP A 210 -3.12 -23.66 -9.48
C TRP A 210 -1.77 -24.12 -10.03
N GLY A 211 -1.58 -25.40 -10.33
CA GLY A 211 -0.30 -25.93 -10.82
C GLY A 211 0.28 -25.11 -11.98
N PRO A 212 -0.43 -24.97 -13.12
CA PRO A 212 0.00 -24.12 -14.23
C PRO A 212 0.21 -22.64 -13.85
N ILE A 213 -0.65 -22.08 -12.99
CA ILE A 213 -0.57 -20.68 -12.56
C ILE A 213 0.71 -20.45 -11.73
N GLY A 214 1.01 -21.35 -10.79
CA GLY A 214 2.18 -21.29 -9.94
C GLY A 214 3.48 -21.45 -10.72
N VAL A 215 3.50 -22.33 -11.73
CA VAL A 215 4.63 -22.44 -12.67
C VAL A 215 4.81 -21.14 -13.44
N GLY A 216 3.75 -20.59 -14.03
CA GLY A 216 3.81 -19.33 -14.76
C GLY A 216 4.27 -18.15 -13.89
N LEU A 217 3.82 -18.07 -12.63
CA LEU A 217 4.30 -17.07 -11.67
C LEU A 217 5.80 -17.27 -11.34
N THR A 218 6.23 -18.51 -11.16
CA THR A 218 7.64 -18.82 -10.88
C THR A 218 8.54 -18.47 -12.07
N GLU A 219 8.14 -18.83 -13.28
CA GLU A 219 8.86 -18.49 -14.51
C GLU A 219 8.91 -16.98 -14.73
N PHE A 220 7.78 -16.28 -14.53
CA PHE A 220 7.73 -14.84 -14.57
C PHE A 220 8.66 -14.21 -13.53
N GLY A 221 8.68 -14.72 -12.30
CA GLY A 221 9.58 -14.28 -11.24
C GLY A 221 11.06 -14.50 -11.59
N ASN A 222 11.41 -15.67 -12.14
CA ASN A 222 12.76 -15.99 -12.58
C ASN A 222 13.20 -15.08 -13.75
N TRP A 223 12.30 -14.85 -14.71
CA TRP A 223 12.53 -13.92 -15.81
C TRP A 223 12.76 -12.50 -15.30
N LEU A 224 11.94 -12.06 -14.33
CA LEU A 224 12.01 -10.76 -13.69
C LEU A 224 13.36 -10.58 -12.97
N ALA A 225 13.81 -11.59 -12.22
CA ALA A 225 15.11 -11.61 -11.56
C ALA A 225 16.27 -11.58 -12.58
N GLY A 226 16.18 -12.33 -13.68
CA GLY A 226 17.18 -12.36 -14.75
C GLY A 226 17.27 -11.06 -15.57
N HIS A 227 16.21 -10.25 -15.61
CA HIS A 227 16.13 -8.99 -16.35
C HIS A 227 15.88 -7.79 -15.43
N ALA A 228 16.48 -7.80 -14.23
CA ALA A 228 16.21 -6.82 -13.18
C ALA A 228 16.25 -5.35 -13.67
N THR A 229 17.18 -4.98 -14.54
CA THR A 229 17.28 -3.63 -15.11
C THR A 229 16.05 -3.23 -15.93
N LEU A 230 15.74 -3.97 -16.99
CA LEU A 230 14.60 -3.66 -17.87
C LEU A 230 13.27 -3.87 -17.13
N GLY A 231 13.18 -4.95 -16.36
CA GLY A 231 12.04 -5.27 -15.53
C GLY A 231 11.73 -4.17 -14.53
N ALA A 232 12.72 -3.68 -13.77
CA ALA A 232 12.52 -2.61 -12.80
C ALA A 232 12.05 -1.32 -13.49
N GLY A 233 12.60 -1.01 -14.68
CA GLY A 233 12.18 0.15 -15.46
C GLY A 233 10.72 0.08 -15.90
N ILE A 234 10.32 -1.02 -16.53
CA ILE A 234 8.93 -1.25 -16.96
C ILE A 234 8.00 -1.21 -15.74
N TYR A 235 8.39 -1.90 -14.66
CA TYR A 235 7.66 -1.91 -13.41
C TYR A 235 7.45 -0.50 -12.85
N GLY A 236 8.49 0.35 -12.83
CA GLY A 236 8.40 1.74 -12.40
C GLY A 236 7.38 2.55 -13.20
N VAL A 237 7.39 2.43 -14.53
CA VAL A 237 6.41 3.13 -15.39
C VAL A 237 4.99 2.63 -15.13
N VAL A 238 4.78 1.31 -15.13
CA VAL A 238 3.46 0.69 -14.91
C VAL A 238 2.92 1.04 -13.53
N ASN A 239 3.77 0.95 -12.50
CA ASN A 239 3.43 1.31 -11.14
C ASN A 239 2.91 2.75 -11.07
N ARG A 240 3.64 3.72 -11.63
CA ARG A 240 3.18 5.12 -11.66
C ARG A 240 1.91 5.29 -12.48
N ALA A 241 1.84 4.73 -13.69
CA ALA A 241 0.66 4.86 -14.56
C ALA A 241 -0.64 4.36 -13.91
N LEU A 242 -0.55 3.43 -12.95
CA LEU A 242 -1.68 2.86 -12.24
C LEU A 242 -2.07 3.57 -10.92
N VAL A 243 -1.30 4.58 -10.50
CA VAL A 243 -1.59 5.41 -9.31
C VAL A 243 -2.98 6.06 -9.36
N PRO A 244 -3.44 6.72 -10.44
CA PRO A 244 -4.77 7.35 -10.47
C PRO A 244 -5.94 6.37 -10.24
N PHE A 245 -5.70 5.08 -10.47
CA PHE A 245 -6.70 4.02 -10.26
C PHE A 245 -6.50 3.27 -8.94
N GLY A 246 -5.42 3.55 -8.19
CA GLY A 246 -4.96 2.78 -7.04
C GLY A 246 -4.53 1.35 -7.37
N LEU A 247 -4.44 1.00 -8.66
CA LEU A 247 -4.09 -0.36 -9.12
C LEU A 247 -2.59 -0.66 -9.00
N HIS A 248 -1.78 0.34 -8.71
CA HIS A 248 -0.35 0.15 -8.44
C HIS A 248 -0.14 -0.79 -7.25
N HIS A 249 -1.01 -0.79 -6.24
CA HIS A 249 -0.97 -1.76 -5.14
C HIS A 249 -1.16 -3.22 -5.58
N PHE A 250 -1.92 -3.46 -6.66
CA PHE A 250 -2.07 -4.80 -7.21
C PHE A 250 -0.75 -5.29 -7.84
N VAL A 251 -0.10 -4.44 -8.64
CA VAL A 251 1.20 -4.76 -9.24
C VAL A 251 2.27 -4.91 -8.15
N ASN A 252 2.26 -4.04 -7.13
CA ASN A 252 3.11 -4.17 -5.94
C ASN A 252 2.90 -5.51 -5.26
N SER A 253 1.65 -5.98 -5.13
CA SER A 253 1.37 -7.25 -4.47
C SER A 253 2.05 -8.44 -5.16
N ILE A 254 2.18 -8.37 -6.48
CA ILE A 254 2.89 -9.37 -7.27
C ILE A 254 4.40 -9.24 -7.04
N VAL A 255 4.98 -8.06 -7.30
CA VAL A 255 6.44 -7.86 -7.30
C VAL A 255 7.05 -7.86 -5.90
N TRP A 256 6.34 -7.34 -4.90
CA TRP A 256 6.87 -7.21 -3.54
C TRP A 256 6.54 -8.41 -2.65
N TYR A 257 5.43 -9.13 -2.88
CA TYR A 257 4.96 -10.19 -1.97
C TYR A 257 4.78 -11.57 -2.62
N THR A 258 4.85 -11.69 -3.95
CA THR A 258 4.54 -12.96 -4.64
C THR A 258 5.73 -13.51 -5.43
N VAL A 259 6.46 -12.65 -6.16
CA VAL A 259 7.58 -13.08 -7.02
C VAL A 259 8.74 -12.08 -6.97
N PRO A 260 10.01 -12.52 -6.99
CA PRO A 260 10.48 -13.91 -7.08
C PRO A 260 10.40 -14.66 -5.73
N ASN A 261 10.58 -15.98 -5.76
CA ASN A 261 10.76 -16.79 -4.55
C ASN A 261 12.25 -16.84 -4.17
N CYS A 262 12.54 -16.91 -2.87
CA CYS A 262 13.91 -17.08 -2.36
C CYS A 262 13.94 -17.97 -1.10
N THR A 263 15.12 -18.44 -0.75
CA THR A 263 15.36 -19.21 0.48
C THR A 263 16.68 -18.78 1.09
N VAL A 264 16.63 -18.20 2.29
CA VAL A 264 17.80 -17.71 3.03
C VAL A 264 17.89 -18.52 4.33
N GLY A 265 18.86 -19.43 4.41
CA GLY A 265 18.94 -20.39 5.51
C GLY A 265 17.69 -21.28 5.54
N THR A 266 16.94 -21.25 6.64
CA THR A 266 15.66 -21.97 6.81
C THR A 266 14.44 -21.14 6.42
N THR A 267 14.62 -19.83 6.18
CA THR A 267 13.51 -18.92 5.87
C THR A 267 13.20 -18.97 4.38
N ARG A 268 11.96 -19.33 4.05
CA ARG A 268 11.42 -19.17 2.70
C ARG A 268 10.64 -17.86 2.63
N ALA A 269 10.78 -17.14 1.52
CA ALA A 269 10.06 -15.90 1.28
C ALA A 269 9.69 -15.76 -0.19
N ALA A 270 8.68 -14.95 -0.47
CA ALA A 270 8.17 -14.67 -1.80
C ALA A 270 7.99 -13.16 -2.00
N GLY A 271 8.41 -12.64 -3.15
CA GLY A 271 8.42 -11.22 -3.49
C GLY A 271 9.73 -10.52 -3.14
N ASP A 272 10.12 -9.52 -3.94
CA ASP A 272 11.40 -8.81 -3.83
C ASP A 272 11.58 -8.15 -2.46
N LEU A 273 10.50 -7.62 -1.86
CA LEU A 273 10.52 -7.02 -0.54
C LEU A 273 10.78 -8.07 0.56
N ASN A 274 10.01 -9.16 0.57
CA ASN A 274 10.16 -10.19 1.60
C ASN A 274 11.53 -10.88 1.47
N CYS A 275 11.99 -11.12 0.24
CA CYS A 275 13.32 -11.66 -0.01
C CYS A 275 14.43 -10.73 0.46
N TYR A 276 14.29 -9.42 0.22
CA TYR A 276 15.23 -8.45 0.73
C TYR A 276 15.26 -8.45 2.26
N LEU A 277 14.10 -8.42 2.93
CA LEU A 277 14.02 -8.45 4.39
C LEU A 277 14.60 -9.74 5.01
N ALA A 278 14.40 -10.87 4.33
CA ALA A 278 15.00 -12.17 4.68
C ALA A 278 16.52 -12.22 4.49
N GLY A 279 17.13 -11.24 3.81
CA GLY A 279 18.57 -11.13 3.60
C GLY A 279 19.08 -11.75 2.30
N GLN A 280 18.19 -12.02 1.34
CA GLN A 280 18.58 -12.57 0.04
C GLN A 280 19.45 -11.56 -0.71
N ASP A 281 20.65 -11.98 -1.10
CA ASP A 281 21.55 -11.14 -1.87
C ASP A 281 21.00 -10.94 -3.29
N GLY A 282 21.11 -9.71 -3.80
CA GLY A 282 20.49 -9.30 -5.07
C GLY A 282 19.00 -8.94 -4.99
N ALA A 283 18.30 -9.15 -3.88
CA ALA A 283 16.94 -8.64 -3.70
C ALA A 283 16.92 -7.11 -3.51
N GLY A 284 15.77 -6.47 -3.68
CA GLY A 284 15.58 -5.02 -3.57
C GLY A 284 15.83 -4.25 -4.88
N ALA A 285 15.98 -4.96 -6.01
CA ALA A 285 16.16 -4.35 -7.33
C ALA A 285 14.91 -3.59 -7.79
N PHE A 286 13.73 -4.13 -7.47
CA PHE A 286 12.42 -3.58 -7.82
C PHE A 286 11.94 -2.58 -6.75
N MET A 287 12.88 -2.07 -5.96
CA MET A 287 12.62 -1.19 -4.82
C MET A 287 13.56 0.01 -4.84
N ALA A 288 14.85 -0.24 -5.05
CA ALA A 288 15.92 0.75 -4.89
C ALA A 288 15.73 2.04 -5.71
N GLY A 289 15.20 1.95 -6.93
CA GLY A 289 14.98 3.12 -7.78
C GLY A 289 13.81 4.01 -7.39
N PHE A 290 12.99 3.63 -6.41
CA PHE A 290 11.99 4.53 -5.86
C PHE A 290 12.61 5.60 -4.96
N PHE A 291 13.72 5.31 -4.26
CA PHE A 291 14.34 6.26 -3.34
C PHE A 291 14.75 7.59 -4.01
N PRO A 292 15.44 7.60 -5.18
CA PRO A 292 15.72 8.85 -5.89
C PRO A 292 14.47 9.66 -6.25
N VAL A 293 13.36 8.99 -6.54
CA VAL A 293 12.11 9.64 -6.94
C VAL A 293 11.38 10.20 -5.71
N MET A 294 11.14 9.38 -4.69
CA MET A 294 10.29 9.75 -3.56
C MET A 294 10.99 10.74 -2.63
N MET A 295 12.29 10.56 -2.41
CA MET A 295 13.07 11.43 -1.53
C MET A 295 13.55 12.71 -2.21
N PHE A 296 13.73 12.73 -3.53
CA PHE A 296 14.36 13.88 -4.18
C PHE A 296 13.55 14.43 -5.35
N GLY A 297 13.13 13.57 -6.28
CA GLY A 297 12.38 13.98 -7.45
C GLY A 297 11.05 14.66 -7.13
N LEU A 298 10.19 14.03 -6.34
CA LEU A 298 8.87 14.57 -6.00
C LEU A 298 8.95 15.82 -5.10
N PRO A 299 9.81 15.88 -4.07
CA PRO A 299 10.08 17.14 -3.35
C PRO A 299 10.55 18.27 -4.28
N ALA A 300 11.38 17.97 -5.28
CA ALA A 300 11.78 18.95 -6.29
C ALA A 300 10.62 19.39 -7.21
N ALA A 301 9.72 18.48 -7.58
CA ALA A 301 8.50 18.82 -8.31
C ALA A 301 7.58 19.73 -7.48
N ALA A 302 7.40 19.43 -6.19
CA ALA A 302 6.62 20.27 -5.27
C ALA A 302 7.22 21.68 -5.15
N LEU A 303 8.56 21.78 -5.08
CA LEU A 303 9.26 23.07 -5.10
C LEU A 303 9.05 23.81 -6.44
N ALA A 304 9.08 23.11 -7.58
CA ALA A 304 8.82 23.71 -8.89
C ALA A 304 7.39 24.26 -8.99
N ILE A 305 6.38 23.51 -8.52
CA ILE A 305 4.97 23.94 -8.45
C ILE A 305 4.85 25.20 -7.59
N TRP A 306 5.44 25.18 -6.38
CA TRP A 306 5.42 26.33 -5.49
C TRP A 306 6.04 27.59 -6.12
N ARG A 307 7.24 27.47 -6.73
CA ARG A 307 7.96 28.62 -7.30
C ARG A 307 7.29 29.17 -8.56
N THR A 308 6.51 28.35 -9.26
CA THR A 308 5.77 28.75 -10.46
C THR A 308 4.34 29.24 -10.18
N ALA A 309 3.83 29.11 -8.96
CA ALA A 309 2.54 29.69 -8.56
C ALA A 309 2.52 31.22 -8.68
N LEU A 310 1.32 31.78 -8.88
CA LEU A 310 1.10 33.24 -8.94
C LEU A 310 1.56 33.91 -7.65
N PRO A 311 2.21 35.11 -7.69
CA PRO A 311 2.82 35.73 -6.52
C PRO A 311 1.91 35.81 -5.28
N HIS A 312 0.63 36.14 -5.47
CA HIS A 312 -0.35 36.25 -4.39
C HIS A 312 -0.83 34.90 -3.82
N ARG A 313 -0.68 33.78 -4.56
CA ARG A 313 -1.03 32.42 -4.11
C ARG A 313 0.16 31.63 -3.58
N ARG A 314 1.40 32.12 -3.76
CA ARG A 314 2.64 31.40 -3.40
C ARG A 314 2.71 31.00 -1.93
N ALA A 315 2.17 31.79 -1.01
CA ALA A 315 2.17 31.44 0.41
C ALA A 315 1.30 30.19 0.67
N ALA A 316 0.08 30.17 0.13
CA ALA A 316 -0.85 29.05 0.27
C ALA A 316 -0.38 27.78 -0.46
N VAL A 317 0.11 27.91 -1.71
CA VAL A 317 0.67 26.77 -2.43
C VAL A 317 1.93 26.25 -1.75
N GLY A 318 2.78 27.15 -1.25
CA GLY A 318 4.01 26.80 -0.56
C GLY A 318 3.79 25.94 0.68
N SER A 319 2.82 26.29 1.52
CA SER A 319 2.54 25.51 2.73
C SER A 319 2.11 24.07 2.40
N ILE A 320 1.23 23.90 1.42
CA ILE A 320 0.73 22.58 0.98
C ILE A 320 1.88 21.78 0.35
N MET A 321 2.65 22.39 -0.54
CA MET A 321 3.74 21.71 -1.26
C MET A 321 4.91 21.33 -0.35
N ILE A 322 5.27 22.16 0.62
CA ILE A 322 6.31 21.81 1.60
C ILE A 322 5.85 20.65 2.49
N SER A 323 4.61 20.67 2.97
CA SER A 323 4.05 19.58 3.77
C SER A 323 4.03 18.26 2.98
N ALA A 324 3.54 18.29 1.74
CA ALA A 324 3.52 17.14 0.85
C ALA A 324 4.94 16.64 0.52
N ALA A 325 5.90 17.54 0.27
CA ALA A 325 7.31 17.21 0.04
C ALA A 325 7.94 16.52 1.26
N LEU A 326 7.65 16.99 2.48
CA LEU A 326 8.16 16.38 3.70
C LEU A 326 7.58 14.98 3.89
N ILE A 327 6.29 14.79 3.64
CA ILE A 327 5.63 13.48 3.68
C ILE A 327 6.31 12.51 2.70
N SER A 328 6.48 12.92 1.43
CA SER A 328 7.17 12.11 0.41
C SER A 328 8.61 11.81 0.81
N PHE A 329 9.35 12.80 1.31
CA PHE A 329 10.74 12.60 1.71
C PHE A 329 10.87 11.61 2.88
N VAL A 330 10.08 11.79 3.93
CA VAL A 330 10.22 11.03 5.17
C VAL A 330 9.64 9.63 5.05
N THR A 331 8.44 9.53 4.48
CA THR A 331 7.64 8.28 4.47
C THR A 331 7.61 7.60 3.11
N GLY A 332 7.89 8.35 2.04
CA GLY A 332 7.78 7.84 0.67
C GLY A 332 6.38 7.88 0.08
N ILE A 333 5.38 8.42 0.80
CA ILE A 333 4.00 8.61 0.31
C ILE A 333 4.00 9.73 -0.73
N THR A 334 3.52 9.44 -1.93
CA THR A 334 3.64 10.33 -3.10
C THR A 334 2.34 11.02 -3.47
N GLU A 335 1.21 10.46 -3.07
CA GLU A 335 -0.13 10.85 -3.47
C GLU A 335 -0.45 12.33 -3.21
N PRO A 336 -0.06 12.95 -2.07
CA PRO A 336 -0.32 14.38 -1.84
C PRO A 336 0.31 15.30 -2.89
N ILE A 337 1.43 14.90 -3.51
CA ILE A 337 2.09 15.66 -4.57
C ILE A 337 1.51 15.26 -5.93
N GLU A 338 1.44 13.97 -6.23
CA GLU A 338 0.96 13.47 -7.52
C GLU A 338 -0.48 13.94 -7.80
N PHE A 339 -1.36 13.84 -6.80
CA PHE A 339 -2.77 14.26 -6.95
C PHE A 339 -2.93 15.77 -7.11
N ALA A 340 -1.94 16.56 -6.70
CA ALA A 340 -1.96 18.00 -6.89
C ALA A 340 -1.84 18.41 -8.36
N PHE A 341 -1.28 17.56 -9.24
CA PHE A 341 -1.10 17.90 -10.66
C PHE A 341 -1.63 16.85 -11.66
N ILE A 342 -1.92 15.62 -11.24
CA ILE A 342 -2.31 14.53 -12.15
C ILE A 342 -3.53 14.86 -13.03
N PHE A 343 -4.52 15.57 -12.47
CA PHE A 343 -5.77 15.90 -13.17
C PHE A 343 -5.70 17.23 -13.92
N VAL A 344 -4.83 18.15 -13.49
CA VAL A 344 -4.73 19.52 -14.04
C VAL A 344 -3.55 19.70 -15.00
N ALA A 345 -2.55 18.82 -14.92
CA ALA A 345 -1.37 18.81 -15.78
C ALA A 345 -0.90 17.35 -16.08
N PRO A 346 -1.69 16.55 -16.83
CA PRO A 346 -1.37 15.13 -17.09
C PRO A 346 -0.01 14.90 -17.76
N VAL A 347 0.49 15.87 -18.53
CA VAL A 347 1.82 15.81 -19.16
C VAL A 347 2.94 15.69 -18.10
N LEU A 348 2.83 16.40 -16.97
CA LEU A 348 3.80 16.26 -15.88
C LEU A 348 3.76 14.86 -15.27
N PHE A 349 2.59 14.23 -15.26
CA PHE A 349 2.41 12.88 -14.74
C PHE A 349 3.03 11.83 -15.65
N VAL A 350 2.85 11.95 -16.97
CA VAL A 350 3.54 11.09 -17.94
C VAL A 350 5.05 11.20 -17.79
N VAL A 351 5.58 12.43 -17.69
CA VAL A 351 7.01 12.66 -17.48
C VAL A 351 7.48 12.05 -16.15
N HIS A 352 6.73 12.22 -15.06
CA HIS A 352 7.03 11.61 -13.77
C HIS A 352 7.05 10.07 -13.83
N ALA A 353 6.10 9.45 -14.52
CA ALA A 353 6.05 8.01 -14.69
C ALA A 353 7.27 7.48 -15.46
N LEU A 354 7.66 8.16 -16.55
CA LEU A 354 8.84 7.81 -17.33
C LEU A 354 10.14 8.01 -16.54
N LEU A 355 10.29 9.12 -15.83
CA LEU A 355 11.44 9.36 -14.98
C LEU A 355 11.54 8.33 -13.85
N THR A 356 10.42 7.89 -13.30
CA THR A 356 10.40 6.80 -12.31
C THR A 356 10.92 5.50 -12.92
N GLY A 357 10.44 5.13 -14.12
CA GLY A 357 10.97 3.98 -14.83
C GLY A 357 12.47 4.07 -15.13
N ILE A 358 12.94 5.23 -15.57
CA ILE A 358 14.38 5.46 -15.81
C ILE A 358 15.17 5.31 -14.50
N SER A 359 14.64 5.81 -13.38
CA SER A 359 15.30 5.68 -12.07
C SER A 359 15.45 4.22 -11.66
N MET A 360 14.35 3.47 -11.78
CA MET A 360 14.30 2.04 -11.48
C MET A 360 15.28 1.25 -12.34
N ALA A 361 15.30 1.47 -13.66
CA ALA A 361 16.24 0.81 -14.55
C ALA A 361 17.70 1.21 -14.23
N LEU A 362 17.97 2.50 -14.05
CA LEU A 362 19.32 3.02 -13.83
C LEU A 362 19.92 2.48 -12.52
N VAL A 363 19.18 2.57 -11.42
CA VAL A 363 19.65 2.07 -10.11
C VAL A 363 19.89 0.57 -10.17
N ALA A 364 18.99 -0.20 -10.79
CA ALA A 364 19.18 -1.64 -10.95
C ALA A 364 20.38 -1.98 -11.87
N ALA A 365 20.59 -1.24 -12.97
CA ALA A 365 21.73 -1.41 -13.87
C ALA A 365 23.08 -1.16 -13.19
N LEU A 366 23.12 -0.20 -12.27
CA LEU A 366 24.30 0.13 -11.47
C LEU A 366 24.48 -0.80 -10.26
N GLY A 367 23.69 -1.87 -10.17
CA GLY A 367 23.77 -2.85 -9.09
C GLY A 367 23.20 -2.40 -7.76
N GLY A 368 22.53 -1.23 -7.69
CA GLY A 368 21.98 -0.69 -6.45
C GLY A 368 20.92 -1.60 -5.86
N ARG A 369 21.11 -2.00 -4.59
CA ARG A 369 20.15 -2.80 -3.82
C ARG A 369 19.81 -2.06 -2.54
N LEU A 370 18.54 -1.67 -2.40
CA LEU A 370 18.01 -1.05 -1.21
C LEU A 370 16.52 -1.36 -1.15
N GLY A 371 16.10 -2.07 -0.13
CA GLY A 371 14.69 -2.34 0.12
C GLY A 371 14.08 -1.33 1.08
N PHE A 372 12.77 -1.43 1.23
CA PHE A 372 11.94 -0.64 2.12
C PHE A 372 10.86 -1.53 2.71
N GLY A 373 10.29 -1.07 3.82
CA GLY A 373 9.16 -1.70 4.45
C GLY A 373 7.80 -1.25 3.91
N PHE A 374 7.75 0.02 3.49
CA PHE A 374 6.50 0.67 3.10
C PHE A 374 6.59 1.41 1.76
N SER A 375 7.41 2.46 1.62
CA SER A 375 7.32 3.33 0.42
C SER A 375 8.61 4.09 0.04
N ALA A 376 9.80 3.59 0.41
CA ALA A 376 11.09 4.16 -0.02
C ALA A 376 11.36 5.59 0.50
N GLY A 377 10.88 5.92 1.70
CA GLY A 377 11.19 7.18 2.37
C GLY A 377 12.54 7.19 3.08
N ALA A 378 12.91 8.35 3.65
CA ALA A 378 14.13 8.52 4.44
C ALA A 378 14.21 7.55 5.64
N TRP A 379 13.07 7.21 6.25
CA TRP A 379 13.02 6.19 7.30
C TRP A 379 13.45 4.81 6.79
N ASP A 380 12.90 4.38 5.65
CA ASP A 380 13.27 3.12 5.03
C ASP A 380 14.75 3.11 4.63
N ALA A 381 15.26 4.22 4.09
CA ALA A 381 16.65 4.36 3.69
C ALA A 381 17.57 4.22 4.91
N GLY A 382 17.28 4.93 6.00
CA GLY A 382 18.07 4.90 7.22
C GLY A 382 18.05 3.53 7.90
N LEU A 383 16.87 2.91 8.03
CA LEU A 383 16.73 1.60 8.65
C LEU A 383 17.44 0.50 7.86
N ASN A 384 17.46 0.59 6.53
CA ASN A 384 18.03 -0.44 5.68
C ASN A 384 19.48 -0.17 5.23
N ALA A 385 20.05 1.00 5.57
CA ALA A 385 21.40 1.40 5.16
C ALA A 385 22.50 0.41 5.59
N THR A 386 22.34 -0.24 6.75
CA THR A 386 23.34 -1.15 7.33
C THR A 386 23.11 -2.63 7.02
N LYS A 387 22.00 -2.95 6.34
CA LYS A 387 21.64 -4.35 6.07
C LYS A 387 22.68 -4.98 5.12
N SER A 388 23.06 -6.22 5.36
CA SER A 388 24.17 -6.89 4.66
C SER A 388 23.97 -7.05 3.15
N ASN A 389 22.72 -7.15 2.70
CA ASN A 389 22.35 -7.24 1.28
C ASN A 389 21.98 -5.87 0.67
N THR A 390 22.29 -4.77 1.35
CA THR A 390 22.24 -3.41 0.79
C THR A 390 23.51 -3.11 0.02
N HIS A 391 23.39 -2.76 -1.25
CA HIS A 391 24.51 -2.47 -2.13
C HIS A 391 24.40 -1.08 -2.75
N HIS A 392 25.53 -0.37 -2.80
CA HIS A 392 25.65 0.96 -3.39
C HIS A 392 24.71 2.04 -2.81
N PHE A 393 24.44 2.00 -1.49
CA PHE A 393 23.57 2.97 -0.80
C PHE A 393 23.90 4.44 -1.13
N LEU A 394 25.18 4.83 -1.04
CA LEU A 394 25.61 6.21 -1.33
C LEU A 394 25.39 6.61 -2.79
N LEU A 395 25.56 5.67 -3.72
CA LEU A 395 25.28 5.90 -5.14
C LEU A 395 23.78 6.16 -5.37
N ILE A 396 22.90 5.40 -4.70
CA ILE A 396 21.45 5.62 -4.77
C ILE A 396 21.10 7.03 -4.27
N MET A 397 21.68 7.46 -3.15
CA MET A 397 21.48 8.83 -2.63
C MET A 397 22.01 9.90 -3.59
N LEU A 398 23.16 9.68 -4.21
CA LEU A 398 23.73 10.59 -5.21
C LEU A 398 22.84 10.71 -6.46
N ILE A 399 22.31 9.58 -6.96
CA ILE A 399 21.32 9.57 -8.05
C ILE A 399 20.08 10.36 -7.62
N GLY A 400 19.66 10.24 -6.36
CA GLY A 400 18.63 11.08 -5.76
C GLY A 400 18.91 12.57 -5.89
N VAL A 401 20.09 13.03 -5.48
CA VAL A 401 20.49 14.45 -5.63
C VAL A 401 20.45 14.89 -7.10
N VAL A 402 20.90 14.05 -8.04
CA VAL A 402 20.77 14.35 -9.49
C VAL A 402 19.30 14.46 -9.89
N TYR A 403 18.45 13.54 -9.42
CA TYR A 403 17.02 13.54 -9.67
C TYR A 403 16.32 14.80 -9.13
N PHE A 404 16.77 15.35 -8.00
CA PHE A 404 16.28 16.64 -7.50
C PHE A 404 16.41 17.73 -8.57
N PHE A 405 17.60 17.90 -9.15
CA PHE A 405 17.84 18.93 -10.16
C PHE A 405 17.08 18.64 -11.46
N VAL A 406 17.06 17.39 -11.92
CA VAL A 406 16.32 16.97 -13.13
C VAL A 406 14.83 17.30 -12.98
N TYR A 407 14.22 16.88 -11.88
CA TYR A 407 12.80 17.14 -11.62
C TYR A 407 12.52 18.64 -11.51
N TYR A 408 13.29 19.38 -10.70
CA TYR A 408 13.04 20.81 -10.50
C TYR A 408 13.12 21.60 -11.81
N LEU A 409 14.18 21.38 -12.59
CA LEU A 409 14.40 22.09 -13.86
C LEU A 409 13.34 21.70 -14.90
N LEU A 410 13.08 20.41 -15.07
CA LEU A 410 12.14 19.92 -16.08
C LEU A 410 10.70 20.33 -15.76
N PHE A 411 10.25 20.17 -14.50
CA PHE A 411 8.92 20.60 -14.10
C PHE A 411 8.76 22.12 -14.26
N THR A 412 9.74 22.90 -13.80
CA THR A 412 9.71 24.37 -13.96
C THR A 412 9.62 24.75 -15.44
N PHE A 413 10.40 24.10 -16.30
CA PHE A 413 10.39 24.34 -17.74
C PHE A 413 9.02 24.02 -18.34
N LEU A 414 8.49 22.81 -18.11
CA LEU A 414 7.21 22.37 -18.67
C LEU A 414 6.04 23.25 -18.19
N ILE A 415 6.00 23.58 -16.90
CA ILE A 415 4.96 24.44 -16.32
C ILE A 415 4.96 25.81 -17.00
N LYS A 416 6.14 26.42 -17.17
CA LYS A 416 6.26 27.75 -17.80
C LYS A 416 6.02 27.70 -19.31
N LYS A 417 6.62 26.74 -20.01
CA LYS A 417 6.59 26.64 -21.48
C LYS A 417 5.19 26.36 -22.01
N PHE A 418 4.45 25.48 -21.34
CA PHE A 418 3.11 25.07 -21.76
C PHE A 418 2.00 25.74 -20.93
N ASN A 419 2.35 26.68 -20.06
CA ASN A 419 1.44 27.37 -19.15
C ASN A 419 0.50 26.41 -18.39
N LEU A 420 1.07 25.32 -17.86
CA LEU A 420 0.29 24.28 -17.19
C LEU A 420 -0.38 24.84 -15.93
N LYS A 421 -1.63 24.42 -15.70
CA LYS A 421 -2.50 24.90 -14.61
C LYS A 421 -2.25 24.12 -13.31
N THR A 422 -0.99 24.05 -12.89
CA THR A 422 -0.64 23.49 -11.58
C THR A 422 -1.22 24.35 -10.45
N PRO A 423 -1.31 23.83 -9.21
CA PRO A 423 -1.88 24.56 -8.08
C PRO A 423 -1.40 26.00 -7.96
N GLY A 424 -2.36 26.94 -7.88
CA GLY A 424 -2.10 28.37 -7.80
C GLY A 424 -1.74 29.05 -9.13
N ARG A 425 -2.02 28.39 -10.26
CA ARG A 425 -1.99 28.95 -11.62
C ARG A 425 -3.35 28.87 -12.33
N GLU A 426 -4.41 28.50 -11.62
CA GLU A 426 -5.77 28.47 -12.15
C GLU A 426 -6.22 29.89 -12.57
N PRO A 427 -7.08 30.02 -13.59
CA PRO A 427 -7.75 31.30 -13.86
C PRO A 427 -8.50 31.79 -12.61
N GLU A 428 -8.54 33.10 -12.40
CA GLU A 428 -9.48 33.68 -11.43
C GLU A 428 -10.91 33.34 -11.87
N PRO A 429 -11.83 33.01 -10.95
CA PRO A 429 -13.25 33.03 -11.28
C PRO A 429 -13.61 34.43 -11.77
N ASP A 430 -14.33 34.49 -12.88
CA ASP A 430 -14.74 35.74 -13.49
C ASP A 430 -15.70 36.46 -12.54
N VAL A 431 -15.23 37.51 -11.89
CA VAL A 431 -15.98 38.27 -10.86
C VAL A 431 -17.17 39.01 -11.49
N ASP A 432 -17.22 39.09 -12.84
CA ASP A 432 -18.34 39.64 -13.60
C ASP A 432 -19.49 38.63 -13.85
N ALA A 433 -19.33 37.35 -13.47
CA ALA A 433 -20.42 36.37 -13.46
C ALA A 433 -21.23 36.39 -12.14
N GLY A 434 -21.58 37.57 -11.63
CA GLY A 434 -22.71 37.80 -10.71
C GLY A 434 -22.69 37.15 -9.31
N GLU A 435 -21.71 36.32 -8.96
CA GLU A 435 -21.66 35.69 -7.64
C GLU A 435 -20.78 36.54 -6.69
N LYS A 436 -21.46 37.28 -5.80
CA LYS A 436 -20.80 38.17 -4.83
C LYS A 436 -19.84 37.38 -3.94
N PRO A 437 -18.61 37.88 -3.68
CA PRO A 437 -17.72 37.26 -2.72
C PRO A 437 -18.35 37.33 -1.31
N GLU A 438 -18.51 36.17 -0.69
CA GLU A 438 -18.89 36.07 0.72
C GLU A 438 -17.81 36.76 1.56
N LYS A 439 -18.18 37.90 2.18
CA LYS A 439 -17.26 38.67 3.01
C LYS A 439 -16.87 37.84 4.22
N ALA A 440 -15.56 37.63 4.39
CA ALA A 440 -14.99 37.06 5.60
C ALA A 440 -15.53 37.78 6.86
N GLU A 441 -16.26 37.03 7.67
CA GLU A 441 -16.82 37.50 8.93
C GLU A 441 -15.67 37.79 9.91
N LYS A 442 -15.56 39.05 10.36
CA LYS A 442 -14.59 39.43 11.38
C LYS A 442 -14.96 38.75 12.71
N PRO A 443 -13.99 38.33 13.54
CA PRO A 443 -14.30 37.69 14.82
C PRO A 443 -15.07 38.65 15.73
N HIS A 444 -16.23 38.20 16.19
CA HIS A 444 -17.08 38.89 17.14
C HIS A 444 -16.33 39.09 18.48
N LYS A 445 -16.18 40.34 18.91
CA LYS A 445 -15.63 40.72 20.21
C LYS A 445 -16.80 40.68 21.22
N PRO A 446 -16.74 39.91 22.32
CA PRO A 446 -17.86 39.87 23.26
C PRO A 446 -17.94 41.19 24.04
N GLU A 447 -19.07 41.89 23.89
CA GLU A 447 -19.45 43.04 24.72
C GLU A 447 -19.95 42.58 26.10
N GLY A 448 -19.42 43.22 27.15
CA GLY A 448 -20.17 43.62 28.35
C GLY A 448 -20.76 42.52 29.24
N ALA A 449 -19.99 42.08 30.24
CA ALA A 449 -20.55 41.43 31.42
C ALA A 449 -21.29 42.47 32.28
N HIS A 450 -22.62 42.35 32.36
CA HIS A 450 -23.46 43.08 33.31
C HIS A 450 -23.15 42.67 34.75
N SER A 451 -22.88 43.65 35.60
CA SER A 451 -22.74 43.52 37.06
C SER A 451 -24.13 43.48 37.73
N PRO A 452 -24.40 42.58 38.69
CA PRO A 452 -25.68 42.55 39.38
C PRO A 452 -25.72 43.57 40.53
N ARG A 453 -26.66 44.52 40.49
CA ARG A 453 -27.09 45.29 41.66
C ARG A 453 -28.21 44.54 42.38
N GLY A 454 -28.04 44.33 43.68
CA GLY A 454 -28.97 43.60 44.55
C GLY A 454 -30.28 44.34 44.86
N PRO A 455 -31.27 43.66 45.48
CA PRO A 455 -32.56 44.24 45.79
C PRO A 455 -32.57 44.84 47.20
N GLY A 456 -33.19 46.01 47.35
CA GLY A 456 -33.43 46.67 48.63
C GLY A 456 -34.66 47.57 48.61
N SER A 457 -35.69 47.14 49.35
CA SER A 457 -36.77 47.89 50.04
C SER A 457 -37.78 48.74 49.26
N GLY A 458 -39.08 48.48 49.52
CA GLY A 458 -40.16 49.48 49.37
C GLY A 458 -41.57 48.89 49.19
N GLN A 459 -42.26 48.67 50.31
CA GLN A 459 -43.68 48.30 50.51
C GLN A 459 -44.67 49.44 50.14
N PRO A 460 -46.02 49.30 50.19
CA PRO A 460 -46.87 48.54 51.13
C PRO A 460 -47.52 47.26 50.59
#